data_AF-A0A2T7BJC7-F1
#
_entry.id   AF-A0A2T7BJC7-F1
#
_cell.length_a   1.000
_cell.length_b   1.000
_cell.length_c   1.000
_cell.angle_alpha   90.00
_cell.angle_beta   90.00
_cell.angle_gamma   90.00
#
_symmetry.space_group_name_H-M   'P 1'
#
loop_
_entity.id
_entity.type
_entity.pdbx_description
1 polymer ?
#
loop_
_entity_poly.entity_id
_entity_poly.type
_entity_poly.pdbx_seq_one_letter_code
_entity_poly.pdbx_strand_id
1 'polypeptide(L)'
;MWSQLAAWSLATGIPVTREHRFHPERKWRFDFALVDHKIAIEYEGIMAGKSRHTTISGYTGDTEKYNAAAELGWTVLRFTVKNSREVITVLEKTIKG
;
A
#
# COMPACT_ATOMS: atom_id res chain seq x y z
N MET A 1 -7.99 7.06 -5.75
CA MET A 1 -6.68 7.08 -5.08
C MET A 1 -5.55 7.42 -6.05
N TRP A 2 -5.42 6.73 -7.19
CA TRP A 2 -4.39 7.02 -8.19
C TRP A 2 -4.27 8.49 -8.61
N SER A 3 -5.38 9.17 -8.91
CA SER A 3 -5.35 10.59 -9.32
C SER A 3 -4.71 11.51 -8.27
N GLN A 4 -4.97 11.27 -6.98
CA GLN A 4 -4.37 12.03 -5.88
C GLN A 4 -2.86 11.78 -5.79
N LEU A 5 -2.45 10.51 -5.87
CA LEU A 5 -1.05 10.12 -5.82
C LEU A 5 -0.25 10.63 -7.03
N ALA A 6 -0.84 10.61 -8.22
CA ALA A 6 -0.22 11.13 -9.43
C ALA A 6 -0.04 12.64 -9.38
N ALA A 7 -1.08 13.38 -8.94
CA ALA A 7 -0.98 14.84 -8.77
C ALA A 7 0.07 15.21 -7.71
N TRP A 8 0.09 14.49 -6.59
CA TRP A 8 1.09 14.68 -5.53
C TRP A 8 2.50 14.36 -6.02
N SER A 9 2.70 13.24 -6.74
CA SER A 9 3.98 12.83 -7.33
C SER A 9 4.54 13.89 -8.28
N LEU A 10 3.68 14.46 -9.14
CA LEU A 10 4.05 15.57 -10.02
C LEU A 10 4.45 16.83 -9.24
N ALA A 11 3.73 17.15 -8.16
CA ALA A 11 3.98 18.34 -7.35
C ALA A 11 5.26 18.24 -6.50
N THR A 12 5.62 17.05 -6.02
CA THR A 12 6.77 16.84 -5.14
C THR A 12 8.02 16.34 -5.86
N GLY A 13 7.86 15.81 -7.07
CA GLY A 13 8.94 15.13 -7.80
C GLY A 13 9.26 13.72 -7.28
N ILE A 14 8.51 13.21 -6.29
CA ILE A 14 8.72 11.88 -5.73
C ILE A 14 7.96 10.85 -6.58
N PRO A 15 8.62 9.83 -7.16
CA PRO A 15 7.96 8.88 -8.03
C PRO A 15 7.05 7.92 -7.25
N VAL A 16 5.83 7.71 -7.77
CA VAL A 16 4.90 6.68 -7.28
C VAL A 16 4.78 5.56 -8.31
N THR A 17 5.20 4.37 -7.94
CA THR A 17 5.13 3.16 -8.78
C THR A 17 3.86 2.38 -8.47
N ARG A 18 3.13 1.94 -9.51
CA ARG A 18 1.97 1.05 -9.36
C ARG A 18 2.37 -0.42 -9.43
N GLU A 19 1.63 -1.29 -8.75
CA GLU A 19 1.81 -2.76 -8.80
C GLU A 19 3.25 -3.22 -8.53
N HIS A 20 3.92 -2.53 -7.60
CA HIS A 20 5.33 -2.73 -7.31
C HIS A 20 5.56 -4.08 -6.64
N ARG A 21 6.35 -4.96 -7.28
CA ARG A 21 6.78 -6.23 -6.69
C ARG A 21 7.94 -5.99 -5.74
N PHE A 22 7.68 -6.12 -4.43
CA PHE A 22 8.67 -5.82 -3.40
C PHE A 22 9.44 -7.06 -2.90
N HIS A 23 8.87 -8.26 -3.05
CA HIS A 23 9.47 -9.49 -2.52
C HIS A 23 10.34 -10.19 -3.59
N PRO A 24 11.58 -10.62 -3.27
CA PRO A 24 12.49 -11.24 -4.23
C PRO A 24 12.01 -12.61 -4.73
N GLU A 25 11.45 -13.43 -3.85
CA GLU A 25 10.98 -14.78 -4.17
C GLU A 25 9.48 -14.85 -4.46
N ARG A 26 8.64 -14.33 -3.56
CA ARG A 26 7.18 -14.29 -3.75
C ARG A 26 6.80 -13.29 -4.85
N LYS A 27 5.60 -13.47 -5.43
CA LYS A 27 5.03 -12.59 -6.46
C LYS A 27 4.15 -11.48 -5.86
N TRP A 28 4.37 -11.14 -4.59
CA TRP A 28 3.58 -10.10 -3.91
C TRP A 28 3.87 -8.72 -4.48
N ARG A 29 2.80 -7.94 -4.58
CA ARG A 29 2.82 -6.58 -5.10
C ARG A 29 2.06 -5.66 -4.14
N PHE A 30 2.51 -4.42 -4.05
CA PHE A 30 1.74 -3.32 -3.48
C PHE A 30 0.96 -2.61 -4.58
N ASP A 31 -0.24 -2.11 -4.29
CA ASP A 31 -1.00 -1.29 -5.24
C ASP A 31 -0.18 -0.07 -5.69
N PHE A 32 0.45 0.63 -4.74
CA PHE A 32 1.39 1.72 -4.99
C PHE A 32 2.61 1.67 -4.06
N ALA A 33 3.74 2.19 -4.52
CA ALA A 33 4.97 2.26 -3.73
C ALA A 33 5.80 3.51 -4.07
N LEU A 34 6.37 4.10 -3.03
CA LEU A 34 7.48 5.04 -3.10
C LEU A 34 8.74 4.24 -2.76
N VAL A 35 9.40 3.71 -3.80
CA VAL A 35 10.48 2.72 -3.65
C VAL A 35 11.66 3.27 -2.86
N ASP A 36 12.06 4.51 -3.15
CA ASP A 36 13.20 5.16 -2.50
C ASP A 36 12.96 5.42 -1.01
N HIS A 37 11.70 5.56 -0.60
CA HIS A 37 11.31 5.76 0.79
C HIS A 37 10.90 4.47 1.50
N LYS A 38 10.87 3.33 0.79
CA LYS A 38 10.27 2.07 1.25
C LYS A 38 8.87 2.25 1.85
N ILE A 39 8.04 3.09 1.23
CA ILE A 39 6.64 3.27 1.63
C ILE A 39 5.73 2.58 0.62
N ALA A 40 4.88 1.69 1.10
CA ALA A 40 3.84 1.03 0.33
C ALA A 40 2.47 1.59 0.68
N ILE A 41 1.58 1.66 -0.31
CA ILE A 41 0.20 2.14 -0.16
C ILE A 41 -0.73 1.09 -0.77
N GLU A 42 -1.62 0.55 0.04
CA GLU A 42 -2.60 -0.49 -0.33
C GLU A 42 -4.03 0.04 -0.23
N TYR A 43 -4.86 -0.30 -1.22
CA TYR A 43 -6.29 0.00 -1.22
C TYR A 43 -7.11 -1.26 -0.95
N GLU A 44 -7.52 -1.43 0.29
CA GLU A 44 -8.41 -2.49 0.74
C GLU A 44 -9.86 -2.19 0.32
N GLY A 45 -10.18 -2.55 -0.93
CA GLY A 45 -11.48 -2.36 -1.56
C GLY A 45 -12.54 -3.37 -1.09
N ILE A 46 -12.87 -3.43 0.20
CA ILE A 46 -14.01 -4.22 0.67
C ILE A 46 -15.30 -3.39 0.49
N MET A 47 -15.86 -3.38 -0.73
CA MET A 47 -17.28 -3.09 -0.93
C MET A 47 -18.05 -4.41 -0.96
N ALA A 48 -18.89 -4.61 0.06
CA ALA A 48 -20.06 -5.49 0.12
C ALA A 48 -19.91 -6.99 -0.27
N GLY A 49 -20.11 -7.87 0.72
CA GLY A 49 -20.84 -9.13 0.50
C GLY A 49 -20.07 -10.44 0.66
N LYS A 50 -18.95 -10.64 -0.02
CA LYS A 50 -18.14 -11.88 0.04
C LYS A 50 -16.72 -11.58 -0.40
N SER A 51 -15.81 -11.36 0.55
CA SER A 51 -14.41 -11.08 0.23
C SER A 51 -13.51 -12.22 0.74
N ARG A 52 -12.43 -12.53 0.03
CA ARG A 52 -11.39 -13.52 0.43
C ARG A 52 -10.82 -13.29 1.84
N HIS A 53 -11.12 -12.14 2.45
CA HIS A 53 -10.82 -11.76 3.82
C HIS A 53 -11.65 -12.48 4.91
N THR A 54 -12.73 -13.20 4.58
CA THR A 54 -13.50 -14.02 5.56
C THR A 54 -13.11 -15.49 5.60
N THR A 55 -12.24 -15.96 4.72
CA THR A 55 -11.61 -17.28 4.85
C THR A 55 -10.29 -17.15 5.58
N ILE A 56 -10.09 -17.94 6.64
CA ILE A 56 -8.86 -17.96 7.47
C ILE A 56 -7.59 -17.94 6.61
N SER A 57 -7.59 -18.68 5.50
CA SER A 57 -6.46 -18.77 4.56
C SER A 57 -6.09 -17.47 3.85
N GLY A 58 -7.07 -16.61 3.53
CA GLY A 58 -6.81 -15.32 2.89
C GLY A 58 -6.18 -14.33 3.86
N TYR A 59 -6.73 -14.26 5.07
CA TYR A 59 -6.20 -13.41 6.14
C TYR A 59 -4.77 -13.82 6.55
N THR A 60 -4.50 -15.13 6.69
CA THR A 60 -3.13 -15.61 6.97
C THR A 60 -2.16 -15.21 5.86
N GLY A 61 -2.54 -15.34 4.58
CA GLY A 61 -1.68 -14.90 3.47
C GLY A 61 -1.38 -13.40 3.47
N ASP A 62 -2.36 -12.57 3.84
CA ASP A 62 -2.16 -11.13 3.99
C ASP A 62 -1.22 -10.82 5.17
N THR A 63 -1.33 -11.53 6.29
CA THR A 63 -0.41 -11.36 7.43
C THR A 63 1.03 -11.73 7.05
N GLU A 64 1.24 -12.82 6.30
CA GLU A 64 2.57 -13.20 5.80
C GLU A 64 3.16 -12.12 4.89
N LYS A 65 2.36 -11.59 3.97
CA LYS A 65 2.77 -10.51 3.07
C LYS A 65 3.19 -9.26 3.84
N TYR A 66 2.41 -8.84 4.83
CA TYR A 66 2.69 -7.64 5.60
C TYR A 66 3.89 -7.81 6.53
N ASN A 67 4.07 -8.98 7.12
CA ASN A 67 5.26 -9.28 7.92
C ASN A 67 6.52 -9.24 7.05
N ALA A 68 6.50 -9.88 5.88
CA ALA A 68 7.63 -9.85 4.96
C ALA A 68 7.93 -8.43 4.44
N ALA A 69 6.89 -7.62 4.22
CA ALA A 69 7.08 -6.21 3.90
C ALA A 69 7.82 -5.48 5.02
N ALA A 70 7.39 -5.65 6.26
CA ALA A 70 8.03 -5.04 7.43
C ALA A 70 9.48 -5.53 7.61
N GLU A 71 9.75 -6.82 7.45
CA GLU A 71 11.11 -7.41 7.51
C GLU A 71 12.04 -6.82 6.44
N LEU A 72 11.51 -6.51 5.25
CA LEU A 72 12.24 -5.85 4.17
C LEU A 72 12.38 -4.33 4.37
N GLY A 73 11.88 -3.81 5.50
CA GLY A 73 11.96 -2.41 5.91
C GLY A 73 10.91 -1.52 5.26
N TRP A 74 9.79 -2.08 4.80
CA TRP A 74 8.70 -1.31 4.23
C TRP A 74 7.72 -0.82 5.29
N THR A 75 7.34 0.45 5.17
CA THR A 75 6.17 0.99 5.87
C THR A 75 4.95 0.82 4.99
N VAL A 76 3.98 0.01 5.43
CA VAL A 76 2.77 -0.28 4.65
C VAL A 76 1.58 0.54 5.17
N LEU A 77 1.12 1.49 4.37
CA LEU A 77 -0.08 2.31 4.63
C LEU A 77 -1.30 1.67 3.95
N ARG A 78 -2.34 1.38 4.73
CA ARG A 78 -3.54 0.69 4.23
C ARG A 78 -4.75 1.61 4.31
N PHE A 79 -5.44 1.75 3.18
CA PHE A 79 -6.62 2.59 3.06
C PHE A 79 -7.79 1.76 2.58
N THR A 80 -8.96 2.03 3.14
CA THR A 80 -10.24 1.51 2.68
C THR A 80 -10.98 2.59 1.88
N VAL A 81 -12.13 2.22 1.33
CA VAL A 81 -13.06 3.17 0.71
C VAL A 81 -13.33 4.38 1.63
N LYS A 82 -13.43 4.16 2.96
CA LYS A 82 -13.82 5.20 3.93
C LYS A 82 -12.75 6.26 4.17
N ASN A 83 -11.47 5.89 4.16
CA ASN A 83 -10.36 6.80 4.53
C ASN A 83 -9.35 7.05 3.39
N SER A 84 -9.58 6.52 2.18
CA SER A 84 -8.70 6.76 1.02
C SER A 84 -8.53 8.22 0.59
N ARG A 85 -9.36 9.14 1.10
CA ARG A 85 -9.20 10.59 0.90
C ARG A 85 -8.08 11.19 1.76
N GLU A 86 -7.66 10.50 2.81
CA GLU A 86 -6.60 10.97 3.72
C GLU A 86 -5.20 10.50 3.28
N VAL A 87 -5.12 9.80 2.14
CA VAL A 87 -3.88 9.15 1.65
C VAL A 87 -2.70 10.11 1.59
N ILE A 88 -2.89 11.32 1.08
CA ILE A 88 -1.80 12.30 0.95
C ILE A 88 -1.35 12.80 2.32
N THR A 89 -2.30 13.16 3.19
CA THR A 89 -2.00 13.65 4.55
C THR A 89 -1.22 12.62 5.36
N VAL A 90 -1.61 11.34 5.28
CA VAL A 90 -0.90 10.27 5.98
C VAL A 90 0.46 10.03 5.34
N LEU A 91 0.54 9.96 4.01
CA LEU A 91 1.79 9.76 3.27
C LEU A 91 2.84 10.83 3.62
N GLU A 92 2.46 12.11 3.61
CA GLU A 92 3.38 13.21 3.94
C GLU A 92 3.88 13.15 5.39
N LYS A 93 3.04 12.71 6.32
CA LYS A 93 3.46 12.49 7.71
C LYS A 93 4.46 11.34 7.80
N THR A 94 4.24 10.26 7.05
CA THR A 94 5.14 9.10 7.02
C THR A 94 6.49 9.43 6.40
N ILE A 95 6.56 10.32 5.41
CA ILE A 95 7.84 10.73 4.80
C ILE A 95 8.67 11.63 5.75
N LYS A 96 8.00 12.40 6.60
CA LYS A 96 8.65 13.38 7.49
C LYS A 96 9.11 12.80 8.84
N GLY A 97 8.63 11.62 9.20
CA GLY A 97 9.00 10.90 10.43
C GLY A 97 10.17 9.98 10.21
#